data_AF-A0A850QC11-F1
#
_entry.id   AF-A0A850QC11-F1
#
_cell.length_a   1.000
_cell.length_b   1.000
_cell.length_c   1.000
_cell.angle_alpha   90.00
_cell.angle_beta   90.00
_cell.angle_gamma   90.00
#
_symmetry.space_group_name_H-M   'P 1'
#
loop_
_entity.id
_entity.type
_entity.pdbx_description
1 polymer ?
#
loop_
_entity_poly.entity_id
_entity_poly.type
_entity_poly.pdbx_seq_one_letter_code
_entity_poly.pdbx_strand_id
1 'polypeptide(L)'
;MLGKLLPACLAMFVLLTNAASACGGLYRVKSGDTLTVVAERLYGDFGYWTVLHDANLDRIGIDPGRLKLGQTLLAPCVDGKPVGLEPATAALPRAPLSGGSGLSINVLSGDDYAPFADRDGLNGGMVTDVVLRALSVSPQVTNYQMIWVNDWAAHLDPLLSNALLDMGFPWEKPDCDADPDAGRCATFLFSDPLFEMLVLLFSRNDRPVPFRHDGDLEGRSICRPAGFATHDLDEGGRNWIRDHKISLIRPRSVQDCFQLLSEGMVDAVAVNEFTGRAALREMGLADRIRVEEARPVSLVTLHAVVARSHPQGEQMIAALNEGLARIRQDGTYQRIVGQHLALFWEGQ
;
A
#
# COMPACT_ATOMS: atom_id res chain seq x y z
N MET A 1 80.19 -15.06 0.57
CA MET A 1 78.74 -15.01 0.30
C MET A 1 78.11 -13.98 1.24
N LEU A 2 77.23 -13.15 0.68
CA LEU A 2 76.21 -12.24 1.24
C LEU A 2 76.03 -12.22 2.78
N GLY A 3 75.73 -11.11 3.47
CA GLY A 3 75.16 -9.83 3.05
C GLY A 3 74.77 -9.01 4.30
N LYS A 4 74.51 -7.72 4.07
CA LYS A 4 74.23 -6.64 5.04
C LYS A 4 72.96 -6.89 5.88
N LEU A 5 72.96 -6.43 7.14
CA LEU A 5 71.75 -6.24 7.95
C LEU A 5 71.74 -4.80 8.50
N LEU A 6 70.81 -3.99 7.99
CA LEU A 6 70.40 -2.69 8.57
C LEU A 6 69.49 -2.93 9.79
N PRO A 7 69.47 -2.05 10.81
CA PRO A 7 68.44 -2.07 11.83
C PRO A 7 67.18 -1.34 11.34
N ALA A 8 66.04 -2.02 11.39
CA ALA A 8 64.73 -1.46 11.07
C ALA A 8 64.19 -0.65 12.26
N CYS A 9 63.76 0.58 11.98
CA CYS A 9 63.11 1.51 12.90
C CYS A 9 61.65 1.04 13.14
N LEU A 10 61.28 0.75 14.39
CA LEU A 10 59.92 0.35 14.76
C LEU A 10 59.08 1.60 15.02
N ALA A 11 58.26 2.02 14.04
CA ALA A 11 57.26 3.07 14.24
C ALA A 11 56.00 2.46 14.88
N MET A 12 55.71 2.86 16.11
CA MET A 12 54.50 2.45 16.85
C MET A 12 53.33 3.31 16.38
N PHE A 13 52.51 2.78 15.46
CA PHE A 13 51.24 3.38 15.05
C PHE A 13 50.18 3.12 16.13
N VAL A 14 49.81 4.16 16.88
CA VAL A 14 48.63 4.12 17.75
C VAL A 14 47.39 4.24 16.87
N LEU A 15 46.70 3.12 16.65
CA LEU A 15 45.37 3.13 16.03
C LEU A 15 44.36 3.67 17.04
N LEU A 16 44.01 4.95 16.89
CA LEU A 16 42.80 5.50 17.49
C LEU A 16 41.61 4.91 16.73
N THR A 17 41.00 3.87 17.28
CA THR A 17 39.71 3.37 16.79
C THR A 17 38.63 4.38 17.17
N ASN A 18 38.20 5.20 16.21
CA ASN A 18 36.92 5.90 16.30
C ASN A 18 35.83 4.83 16.37
N ALA A 19 35.32 4.54 17.57
CA ALA A 19 34.09 3.80 17.73
C ALA A 19 32.96 4.69 17.20
N ALA A 20 32.65 4.56 15.90
CA ALA A 20 31.39 5.05 15.36
C ALA A 20 30.28 4.47 16.23
N SER A 21 29.36 5.32 16.73
CA SER A 21 28.23 4.85 17.52
C SER A 21 27.42 3.89 16.65
N ALA A 22 27.56 2.59 16.91
CA ALA A 22 26.84 1.57 16.18
C ALA A 22 25.34 1.80 16.42
N CYS A 23 24.64 2.13 15.34
CA CYS A 23 23.19 2.24 15.34
C CYS A 23 22.58 0.85 15.10
N GLY A 24 21.48 0.58 15.79
CA GLY A 24 20.91 -0.76 15.90
C GLY A 24 21.74 -1.67 16.83
N GLY A 25 21.23 -2.88 17.06
CA GLY A 25 21.93 -3.88 17.84
C GLY A 25 20.99 -4.88 18.50
N LEU A 26 21.48 -5.56 19.53
CA LEU A 26 20.74 -6.59 20.23
C LEU A 26 20.12 -6.06 21.52
N TYR A 27 18.82 -6.25 21.64
CA TYR A 27 18.04 -5.89 22.82
C TYR A 27 17.62 -7.14 23.60
N ARG A 28 17.83 -7.17 24.92
CA ARG A 28 17.40 -8.30 25.76
C ARG A 28 16.07 -7.97 26.45
N VAL A 29 15.04 -8.77 26.15
CA VAL A 29 13.68 -8.65 26.71
C VAL A 29 13.72 -8.69 28.23
N LYS A 30 13.12 -7.69 28.86
CA LYS A 30 12.96 -7.53 30.30
C LYS A 30 11.54 -7.92 30.74
N SER A 31 11.33 -8.06 32.04
CA SER A 31 10.02 -8.37 32.59
C SER A 31 9.05 -7.21 32.31
N GLY A 32 7.87 -7.52 31.78
CA GLY A 32 6.85 -6.52 31.42
C GLY A 32 7.05 -5.84 30.06
N ASP A 33 8.08 -6.21 29.29
CA ASP A 33 8.25 -5.68 27.93
C ASP A 33 7.15 -6.19 26.99
N THR A 34 6.58 -5.28 26.21
CA THR A 34 5.86 -5.56 24.95
C THR A 34 6.67 -4.98 23.79
N LEU A 35 6.44 -5.42 22.55
CA LEU A 35 7.15 -4.86 21.39
C LEU A 35 6.94 -3.34 21.27
N THR A 36 5.76 -2.85 21.60
CA THR A 36 5.41 -1.43 21.64
C THR A 36 6.20 -0.65 22.68
N VAL A 37 6.35 -1.18 23.90
CA VAL A 37 7.17 -0.56 24.96
C VAL A 37 8.66 -0.60 24.62
N VAL A 38 9.12 -1.67 23.97
CA VAL A 38 10.51 -1.76 23.50
C VAL A 38 10.74 -0.79 22.34
N ALA A 39 9.78 -0.62 21.44
CA ALA A 39 9.85 0.34 20.33
C ALA A 39 9.95 1.79 20.82
N GLU A 40 9.08 2.19 21.74
CA GLU A 40 9.15 3.51 22.38
C GLU A 40 10.51 3.73 23.04
N ARG A 41 11.02 2.72 23.77
CA ARG A 41 12.32 2.83 24.46
C ARG A 41 13.50 2.99 23.51
N LEU A 42 13.49 2.27 22.39
CA LEU A 42 14.63 2.21 21.47
C LEU A 42 14.60 3.31 20.40
N TYR A 43 13.42 3.66 19.91
CA TYR A 43 13.23 4.58 18.81
C TYR A 43 12.62 5.92 19.24
N GLY A 44 11.94 5.94 20.40
CA GLY A 44 11.17 7.09 20.87
C GLY A 44 9.74 7.13 20.30
N ASP A 45 9.30 6.07 19.62
CA ASP A 45 7.99 5.97 19.00
C ASP A 45 7.47 4.53 19.07
N PHE A 46 6.25 4.40 19.59
CA PHE A 46 5.51 3.15 19.72
C PHE A 46 5.24 2.47 18.38
N GLY A 47 5.13 3.23 17.28
CA GLY A 47 4.84 2.75 15.94
C GLY A 47 5.89 1.79 15.38
N TYR A 48 7.13 1.83 15.88
CA TYR A 48 8.21 0.91 15.46
C TYR A 48 8.10 -0.50 16.06
N TRP A 49 7.00 -0.83 16.74
CA TRP A 49 6.79 -2.18 17.27
C TRP A 49 6.72 -3.23 16.16
N THR A 50 6.20 -2.87 14.98
CA THR A 50 6.18 -3.72 13.79
C THR A 50 7.59 -3.97 13.27
N VAL A 51 8.41 -2.93 13.17
CA VAL A 51 9.84 -3.05 12.79
C VAL A 51 10.60 -4.00 13.72
N LEU A 52 10.33 -3.93 15.02
CA LEU A 52 10.88 -4.88 15.98
C LEU A 52 10.29 -6.29 15.84
N HIS A 53 9.01 -6.42 15.52
CA HIS A 53 8.37 -7.72 15.30
C HIS A 53 8.96 -8.42 14.07
N ASP A 54 9.02 -7.72 12.95
CA ASP A 54 9.46 -8.22 11.65
C ASP A 54 10.92 -8.66 11.68
N ALA A 55 11.78 -7.85 12.30
CA ALA A 55 13.20 -8.16 12.51
C ALA A 55 13.44 -9.42 13.38
N ASN A 56 12.40 -9.89 14.07
CA ASN A 56 12.44 -10.99 15.03
C ASN A 56 11.37 -12.05 14.79
N LEU A 57 10.77 -12.10 13.59
CA LEU A 57 9.69 -13.02 13.29
C LEU A 57 10.13 -14.49 13.42
N ASP A 58 11.39 -14.78 13.10
CA ASP A 58 12.04 -16.08 13.31
C ASP A 58 12.14 -16.49 14.79
N ARG A 59 12.12 -15.51 15.71
CA ARG A 59 12.30 -15.70 17.16
C ARG A 59 10.98 -15.62 17.94
N ILE A 60 10.08 -14.71 17.55
CA ILE A 60 8.81 -14.42 18.25
C ILE A 60 7.65 -15.19 17.60
N GLY A 61 7.71 -15.43 16.29
CA GLY A 61 6.60 -15.96 15.51
C GLY A 61 5.52 -14.92 15.26
N ILE A 62 4.41 -15.36 14.64
CA ILE A 62 3.32 -14.51 14.13
C ILE A 62 2.63 -13.70 15.24
N ASP A 63 2.57 -14.22 16.46
CA ASP A 63 1.98 -13.51 17.60
C ASP A 63 3.01 -12.57 18.26
N PRO A 64 2.89 -11.23 18.08
CA PRO A 64 3.83 -10.26 18.63
C PRO A 64 3.87 -10.25 20.17
N GLY A 65 2.88 -10.85 20.84
CA GLY A 65 2.81 -11.00 22.28
C GLY A 65 3.71 -12.12 22.84
N ARG A 66 4.33 -12.96 22.01
CA ARG A 66 5.12 -14.13 22.45
C ARG A 66 6.56 -13.81 22.86
N LEU A 67 6.77 -12.67 23.52
CA LEU A 67 8.06 -12.32 24.08
C LEU A 67 8.40 -13.17 25.31
N LYS A 68 9.59 -13.78 25.32
CA LYS A 68 10.11 -14.52 26.48
C LYS A 68 11.10 -13.66 27.25
N LEU A 69 11.01 -13.67 28.57
CA LEU A 69 11.98 -12.99 29.43
C LEU A 69 13.41 -13.43 29.10
N GLY A 70 14.31 -12.48 28.87
CA GLY A 70 15.71 -12.73 28.53
C GLY A 70 15.96 -13.11 27.06
N GLN A 71 14.92 -13.21 26.23
CA GLN A 71 15.04 -13.38 24.78
C GLN A 71 15.79 -12.18 24.18
N THR A 72 16.60 -12.44 23.15
CA THR A 72 17.30 -11.37 22.45
C THR A 72 16.55 -11.02 21.17
N LEU A 73 16.25 -9.74 21.02
CA LEU A 73 15.65 -9.13 19.85
C LEU A 73 16.70 -8.37 19.06
N LEU A 74 16.66 -8.50 17.74
CA LEU A 74 17.33 -7.59 16.82
C LEU A 74 16.55 -6.28 16.78
N ALA A 75 17.23 -5.16 17.04
CA ALA A 75 16.70 -3.82 16.85
C ALA A 75 17.40 -3.19 15.63
N PRO A 76 16.72 -3.09 14.48
CA PRO A 76 17.27 -2.43 13.29
C PRO A 76 17.62 -0.96 13.55
N CYS A 77 18.59 -0.43 12.82
CA CYS A 77 18.85 1.01 12.82
C CYS A 77 17.78 1.73 12.00
N VAL A 78 17.02 2.63 12.60
CA VAL A 78 16.06 3.51 11.93
C VAL A 78 16.30 4.94 12.39
N ASP A 79 16.51 5.85 11.44
CA ASP A 79 16.79 7.28 11.70
C ASP A 79 17.89 7.54 12.74
N GLY A 80 18.94 6.71 12.72
CA GLY A 80 20.07 6.82 13.64
C GLY A 80 19.81 6.29 15.04
N LYS A 81 18.72 5.55 15.28
CA LYS A 81 18.39 4.89 16.57
C LYS A 81 18.09 3.39 16.40
N PRO A 82 18.21 2.58 17.47
CA PRO A 82 18.80 2.90 18.77
C PRO A 82 20.32 3.02 18.68
N VAL A 83 20.94 3.82 19.55
CA VAL A 83 22.39 3.87 19.72
C VAL A 83 22.80 3.18 21.02
N GLY A 84 23.99 2.58 21.04
CA GLY A 84 24.57 2.01 22.27
C GLY A 84 24.03 0.63 22.66
N LEU A 85 23.36 -0.07 21.73
CA LEU A 85 23.12 -1.51 21.89
C LEU A 85 24.38 -2.30 21.56
N GLU A 86 24.48 -3.50 22.13
CA GLU A 86 25.51 -4.46 21.76
C GLU A 86 25.42 -4.73 20.26
N PRO A 87 26.51 -4.51 19.49
CA PRO A 87 26.49 -4.71 18.05
C PRO A 87 26.19 -6.18 17.75
N ALA A 88 25.33 -6.42 16.76
CA ALA A 88 25.11 -7.75 16.21
C ALA A 88 26.36 -8.18 15.40
N THR A 89 27.44 -8.55 16.09
CA THR A 89 28.72 -8.94 15.45
C THR A 89 28.70 -10.34 14.86
N ALA A 90 27.63 -11.11 15.10
CA ALA A 90 27.23 -12.13 14.14
C ALA A 90 26.48 -11.40 13.05
N ALA A 91 27.11 -11.26 11.87
CA ALA A 91 26.40 -11.01 10.63
C ALA A 91 25.10 -11.81 10.74
N LEU A 92 23.96 -11.11 10.70
CA LEU A 92 22.69 -11.76 10.57
C LEU A 92 22.90 -12.85 9.53
N PRO A 93 22.45 -14.09 9.74
CA PRO A 93 22.03 -14.81 8.57
C PRO A 93 21.00 -13.87 7.94
N ARG A 94 21.43 -13.10 6.91
CA ARG A 94 20.69 -13.11 5.66
C ARG A 94 20.36 -14.58 5.55
N ALA A 95 19.08 -14.92 5.71
CA ALA A 95 18.64 -16.19 5.20
C ALA A 95 19.41 -16.35 3.89
N PRO A 96 20.16 -17.44 3.68
CA PRO A 96 20.68 -17.67 2.34
C PRO A 96 19.50 -17.36 1.43
N LEU A 97 19.73 -16.58 0.37
CA LEU A 97 18.88 -16.62 -0.80
C LEU A 97 18.84 -18.11 -1.13
N SER A 98 17.90 -18.79 -0.49
CA SER A 98 17.84 -20.22 -0.45
C SER A 98 17.36 -20.45 -1.84
N GLY A 99 18.19 -21.10 -2.65
CA GLY A 99 17.82 -21.58 -3.97
C GLY A 99 16.72 -22.64 -3.89
N GLY A 100 15.67 -22.42 -3.09
CA GLY A 100 14.34 -22.86 -3.39
C GLY A 100 13.83 -21.94 -4.50
N SER A 101 13.40 -22.54 -5.60
CA SER A 101 13.03 -21.87 -6.86
C SER A 101 11.71 -21.08 -6.79
N GLY A 102 11.35 -20.52 -5.63
CA GLY A 102 10.04 -19.92 -5.38
C GLY A 102 10.06 -18.63 -4.58
N LEU A 103 9.08 -17.78 -4.84
CA LEU A 103 8.85 -16.49 -4.21
C LEU A 103 8.20 -16.66 -2.84
N SER A 104 8.64 -15.83 -1.89
CA SER A 104 7.93 -15.53 -0.65
C SER A 104 7.54 -14.06 -0.69
N ILE A 105 6.26 -13.74 -0.53
CA ILE A 105 5.76 -12.36 -0.76
C ILE A 105 5.02 -11.84 0.48
N ASN A 106 5.49 -10.73 1.02
CA ASN A 106 4.79 -9.90 2.00
C ASN A 106 3.86 -8.95 1.26
N VAL A 107 2.57 -9.26 1.29
CA VAL A 107 1.54 -8.52 0.58
C VAL A 107 0.92 -7.49 1.52
N LEU A 108 0.94 -6.24 1.11
CA LEU A 108 0.49 -5.07 1.85
C LEU A 108 -0.89 -4.61 1.37
N SER A 109 -1.79 -4.36 2.32
CA SER A 109 -3.05 -3.64 2.09
C SER A 109 -3.45 -2.85 3.34
N GLY A 110 -4.59 -2.18 3.31
CA GLY A 110 -5.15 -1.41 4.40
C GLY A 110 -6.67 -1.57 4.48
N ASP A 111 -7.25 -1.12 5.59
CA ASP A 111 -8.69 -1.08 5.80
C ASP A 111 -9.33 0.18 5.18
N ASP A 112 -10.64 0.37 5.39
CA ASP A 112 -11.42 1.54 4.96
C ASP A 112 -11.53 1.73 3.44
N TYR A 113 -11.39 0.64 2.68
CA TYR A 113 -11.59 0.64 1.23
C TYR A 113 -12.53 -0.47 0.74
N ALA A 114 -13.56 -0.77 1.54
CA ALA A 114 -14.63 -1.67 1.16
C ALA A 114 -15.35 -1.20 -0.12
N PRO A 115 -15.80 -2.12 -1.00
CA PRO A 115 -15.71 -3.58 -0.87
C PRO A 115 -14.39 -4.19 -1.37
N PHE A 116 -13.37 -3.38 -1.69
CA PHE A 116 -12.15 -3.85 -2.34
C PHE A 116 -11.12 -4.42 -1.38
N ALA A 117 -10.84 -3.68 -0.31
CA ALA A 117 -9.91 -4.07 0.75
C ALA A 117 -10.44 -3.58 2.11
N ASP A 118 -10.73 -4.53 2.98
CA ASP A 118 -11.20 -4.30 4.34
C ASP A 118 -11.07 -5.62 5.11
N ARG A 119 -10.28 -5.66 6.19
CA ARG A 119 -10.00 -6.88 6.95
C ARG A 119 -11.25 -7.53 7.55
N ASP A 120 -12.27 -6.74 7.89
CA ASP A 120 -13.52 -7.23 8.46
C ASP A 120 -14.50 -7.68 7.36
N GLY A 121 -14.23 -7.34 6.10
CA GLY A 121 -14.95 -7.81 4.93
C GLY A 121 -14.75 -9.31 4.67
N LEU A 122 -15.66 -9.91 3.90
CA LEU A 122 -15.54 -11.29 3.43
C LEU A 122 -14.14 -11.51 2.84
N ASN A 123 -13.36 -12.46 3.36
CA ASN A 123 -11.99 -12.75 2.89
C ASN A 123 -11.06 -11.52 2.78
N GLY A 124 -11.29 -10.45 3.57
CA GLY A 124 -10.50 -9.23 3.51
C GLY A 124 -10.88 -8.26 2.38
N GLY A 125 -12.01 -8.50 1.69
CA GLY A 125 -12.48 -7.69 0.56
C GLY A 125 -12.24 -8.34 -0.80
N MET A 126 -12.92 -7.83 -1.83
CA MET A 126 -12.97 -8.41 -3.17
C MET A 126 -11.61 -8.50 -3.82
N VAL A 127 -10.82 -7.42 -3.78
CA VAL A 127 -9.51 -7.38 -4.42
C VAL A 127 -8.50 -8.17 -3.60
N THR A 128 -8.62 -8.17 -2.27
CA THR A 128 -7.83 -9.05 -1.40
C THR A 128 -8.04 -10.52 -1.77
N ASP A 129 -9.29 -10.97 -1.91
CA ASP A 129 -9.62 -12.35 -2.28
C ASP A 129 -9.05 -12.71 -3.66
N VAL A 130 -9.19 -11.82 -4.66
CA VAL A 130 -8.58 -12.00 -5.98
C VAL A 130 -7.06 -12.15 -5.91
N VAL A 131 -6.36 -11.26 -5.19
CA VAL A 131 -4.89 -11.28 -5.07
C VAL A 131 -4.43 -12.56 -4.38
N LEU A 132 -5.00 -12.88 -3.23
CA LEU A 132 -4.60 -14.07 -2.47
C LEU A 132 -4.89 -15.36 -3.24
N ARG A 133 -6.03 -15.41 -3.94
CA ARG A 133 -6.35 -16.55 -4.78
C ARG A 133 -5.40 -16.69 -5.96
N ALA A 134 -5.06 -15.60 -6.64
CA ALA A 134 -4.09 -15.60 -7.73
C ALA A 134 -2.70 -16.08 -7.26
N LEU A 135 -2.20 -15.56 -6.13
CA LEU A 135 -0.92 -16.00 -5.56
C LEU A 135 -0.96 -17.50 -5.18
N SER A 136 -2.07 -18.00 -4.63
CA SER A 136 -2.20 -19.40 -4.21
C SER A 136 -2.11 -20.44 -5.34
N VAL A 137 -2.40 -20.04 -6.58
CA VAL A 137 -2.37 -20.93 -7.75
C VAL A 137 -1.16 -20.67 -8.66
N SER A 138 -0.29 -19.73 -8.27
CA SER A 138 0.93 -19.42 -9.00
C SER A 138 2.03 -20.41 -8.61
N PRO A 139 2.58 -21.21 -9.55
CA PRO A 139 3.60 -22.21 -9.23
C PRO A 139 4.92 -21.58 -8.77
N GLN A 140 5.12 -20.29 -9.06
CA GLN A 140 6.29 -19.53 -8.65
C GLN A 140 6.20 -19.06 -7.20
N VAL A 141 5.01 -19.01 -6.60
CA VAL A 141 4.81 -18.51 -5.23
C VAL A 141 4.80 -19.70 -4.28
N THR A 142 5.81 -19.75 -3.41
CA THR A 142 5.92 -20.79 -2.38
C THR A 142 5.29 -20.39 -1.05
N ASN A 143 5.26 -19.08 -0.78
CA ASN A 143 4.70 -18.54 0.46
C ASN A 143 4.21 -17.11 0.20
N TYR A 144 3.16 -16.70 0.91
CA TYR A 144 2.74 -15.30 0.95
C TYR A 144 2.04 -15.02 2.27
N GLN A 145 2.14 -13.78 2.74
CA GLN A 145 1.44 -13.33 3.94
C GLN A 145 0.87 -11.93 3.76
N MET A 146 -0.30 -11.69 4.34
CA MET A 146 -0.95 -10.38 4.35
C MET A 146 -0.46 -9.55 5.53
N ILE A 147 -0.09 -8.31 5.26
CA ILE A 147 0.27 -7.27 6.21
C ILE A 147 -0.72 -6.12 6.04
N TRP A 148 -1.36 -5.70 7.13
CA TRP A 148 -2.35 -4.63 7.14
C TRP A 148 -1.77 -3.37 7.76
N VAL A 149 -1.74 -2.28 6.99
CA VAL A 149 -1.31 -0.94 7.44
C VAL A 149 -2.34 0.08 6.99
N ASN A 150 -2.97 0.77 7.93
CA ASN A 150 -4.06 1.72 7.61
C ASN A 150 -3.54 3.12 7.24
N ASP A 151 -2.23 3.33 7.36
CA ASP A 151 -1.56 4.48 6.75
C ASP A 151 -1.29 4.20 5.26
N TRP A 152 -2.30 4.48 4.43
CA TRP A 152 -2.22 4.33 2.98
C TRP A 152 -1.11 5.17 2.34
N ALA A 153 -0.74 6.31 2.92
CA ALA A 153 0.34 7.14 2.38
C ALA A 153 1.70 6.42 2.55
N ALA A 154 1.88 5.71 3.67
CA ALA A 154 3.10 4.96 3.96
C ALA A 154 3.32 3.74 3.05
N HIS A 155 2.27 3.22 2.40
CA HIS A 155 2.39 2.03 1.55
C HIS A 155 3.40 2.21 0.44
N LEU A 156 3.24 3.25 -0.36
CA LEU A 156 4.14 3.50 -1.49
C LEU A 156 5.51 3.95 -1.00
N ASP A 157 5.53 4.89 -0.06
CA ASP A 157 6.74 5.39 0.56
C ASP A 157 6.49 5.63 2.06
N PRO A 158 7.24 4.99 2.99
CA PRO A 158 8.50 4.29 2.76
C PRO A 158 8.41 2.77 2.56
N LEU A 159 7.24 2.14 2.71
CA LEU A 159 7.16 0.69 2.88
C LEU A 159 7.59 -0.09 1.63
N LEU A 160 6.98 0.18 0.48
CA LEU A 160 7.32 -0.51 -0.77
C LEU A 160 8.58 0.07 -1.42
N SER A 161 8.75 1.40 -1.44
CA SER A 161 9.90 2.08 -2.05
C SER A 161 11.25 1.58 -1.51
N ASN A 162 11.29 1.27 -0.20
CA ASN A 162 12.47 0.75 0.50
C ASN A 162 12.47 -0.79 0.66
N ALA A 163 11.55 -1.49 -0.02
CA ALA A 163 11.42 -2.96 0.05
C ALA A 163 11.29 -3.49 1.50
N LEU A 164 10.61 -2.75 2.38
CA LEU A 164 10.22 -3.25 3.70
C LEU A 164 9.08 -4.25 3.59
N LEU A 165 8.22 -4.05 2.59
CA LEU A 165 7.20 -4.98 2.13
C LEU A 165 7.35 -5.15 0.61
N ASP A 166 6.83 -6.24 0.06
CA ASP A 166 7.18 -6.66 -1.29
C ASP A 166 6.17 -6.14 -2.33
N MET A 167 4.87 -6.26 -2.05
CA MET A 167 3.80 -5.97 -3.00
C MET A 167 2.63 -5.30 -2.28
N GLY A 168 2.08 -4.20 -2.81
CA GLY A 168 0.91 -3.52 -2.23
C GLY A 168 -0.29 -3.46 -3.18
N PHE A 169 -1.50 -3.41 -2.63
CA PHE A 169 -2.75 -3.25 -3.39
C PHE A 169 -3.84 -2.62 -2.49
N PRO A 170 -4.99 -2.17 -3.03
CA PRO A 170 -5.34 -2.00 -4.43
C PRO A 170 -5.08 -0.56 -4.91
N TRP A 171 -4.03 -0.36 -5.70
CA TRP A 171 -3.63 0.97 -6.16
C TRP A 171 -4.14 1.25 -7.57
N GLU A 172 -4.69 2.45 -7.78
CA GLU A 172 -5.01 2.96 -9.10
C GLU A 172 -3.73 3.17 -9.93
N LYS A 173 -3.78 2.78 -11.21
CA LYS A 173 -2.68 2.96 -12.16
C LYS A 173 -2.92 4.22 -13.00
N PRO A 174 -2.03 5.24 -12.92
CA PRO A 174 -2.08 6.39 -13.84
C PRO A 174 -1.84 5.97 -15.30
N ASP A 175 -2.09 6.87 -16.24
CA ASP A 175 -1.76 6.66 -17.65
C ASP A 175 -0.23 6.66 -17.90
N CYS A 176 0.39 5.53 -17.59
CA CYS A 176 1.82 5.30 -17.78
C CYS A 176 2.23 5.15 -19.24
N ASP A 177 1.27 5.02 -20.17
CA ASP A 177 1.56 4.98 -21.60
C ASP A 177 1.72 6.42 -22.14
N ALA A 178 0.92 7.37 -21.63
CA ALA A 178 1.06 8.77 -21.95
C ALA A 178 2.26 9.44 -21.25
N ASP A 179 2.55 9.08 -19.99
CA ASP A 179 3.65 9.66 -19.22
C ASP A 179 4.38 8.61 -18.34
N PRO A 180 5.30 7.83 -18.93
CA PRO A 180 5.98 6.72 -18.22
C PRO A 180 6.93 7.19 -17.12
N ASP A 181 7.44 8.41 -17.21
CA ASP A 181 8.45 8.96 -16.30
C ASP A 181 7.83 9.76 -15.13
N ALA A 182 6.50 9.93 -15.12
CA ALA A 182 5.81 10.66 -14.07
C ALA A 182 5.39 9.79 -12.86
N GLY A 183 5.66 10.33 -11.67
CA GLY A 183 5.09 9.86 -10.40
C GLY A 183 5.26 8.36 -10.17
N ARG A 184 4.14 7.65 -10.04
CA ARG A 184 4.14 6.21 -9.73
C ARG A 184 4.60 5.34 -10.91
N CYS A 185 4.45 5.81 -12.15
CA CYS A 185 4.84 5.04 -13.34
C CYS A 185 6.36 4.80 -13.39
N ALA A 186 7.15 5.79 -12.96
CA ALA A 186 8.60 5.72 -12.89
C ALA A 186 9.15 4.91 -11.71
N THR A 187 8.35 4.70 -10.66
CA THR A 187 8.81 4.13 -9.38
C THR A 187 8.25 2.74 -9.10
N PHE A 188 7.11 2.38 -9.71
CA PHE A 188 6.42 1.12 -9.47
C PHE A 188 6.17 0.33 -10.76
N LEU A 189 6.24 -0.99 -10.62
CA LEU A 189 5.68 -1.97 -11.53
C LEU A 189 4.21 -2.20 -11.15
N PHE A 190 3.36 -2.44 -12.14
CA PHE A 190 1.93 -2.68 -11.94
C PHE A 190 1.58 -4.07 -12.47
N SER A 191 0.70 -4.78 -11.77
CA SER A 191 0.10 -6.02 -12.24
C SER A 191 -0.83 -5.79 -13.43
N ASP A 192 -1.36 -6.87 -14.00
CA ASP A 192 -2.58 -6.77 -14.79
C ASP A 192 -3.74 -6.26 -13.90
N PRO A 193 -4.79 -5.61 -14.46
CA PRO A 193 -5.90 -5.09 -13.67
C PRO A 193 -6.52 -6.17 -12.79
N LEU A 194 -6.63 -5.93 -11.49
CA LEU A 194 -7.28 -6.82 -10.52
C LEU A 194 -8.79 -6.63 -10.52
N PHE A 195 -9.24 -5.38 -10.68
CA PHE A 195 -10.64 -5.00 -10.78
C PHE A 195 -10.76 -3.67 -11.54
N GLU A 196 -11.88 -3.43 -12.19
CA GLU A 196 -12.18 -2.20 -12.92
C GLU A 196 -13.39 -1.53 -12.29
N MET A 197 -13.27 -0.23 -12.00
CA MET A 197 -14.31 0.56 -11.36
C MET A 197 -14.74 1.72 -12.24
N LEU A 198 -16.03 2.03 -12.18
CA LEU A 198 -16.56 3.26 -12.77
C LEU A 198 -16.46 4.39 -11.77
N VAL A 199 -15.85 5.51 -12.17
CA VAL A 199 -16.02 6.79 -11.47
C VAL A 199 -17.29 7.44 -11.99
N LEU A 200 -18.22 7.73 -11.08
CA LEU A 200 -19.50 8.34 -11.41
C LEU A 200 -19.62 9.72 -10.76
N LEU A 201 -20.59 10.50 -11.25
CA LEU A 201 -21.00 11.73 -10.60
C LEU A 201 -22.25 11.47 -9.76
N PHE A 202 -22.25 12.07 -8.59
CA PHE A 202 -23.39 12.11 -7.69
C PHE A 202 -23.85 13.55 -7.60
N SER A 203 -25.14 13.80 -7.85
CA SER A 203 -25.72 15.14 -7.93
C SER A 203 -27.03 15.21 -7.16
N ARG A 204 -27.50 16.41 -6.80
CA ARG A 204 -28.76 16.56 -6.07
C ARG A 204 -29.97 16.29 -6.96
N ASN A 205 -31.03 15.74 -6.37
CA ASN A 205 -32.29 15.50 -7.06
C ASN A 205 -33.02 16.77 -7.49
N ASP A 206 -32.88 17.87 -6.77
CA ASP A 206 -33.50 19.15 -7.12
C ASP A 206 -32.65 20.02 -8.06
N ARG A 207 -31.36 19.68 -8.23
CA ARG A 207 -30.44 20.37 -9.12
C ARG A 207 -29.45 19.38 -9.77
N PRO A 208 -29.92 18.56 -10.71
CA PRO A 208 -29.07 17.54 -11.32
C PRO A 208 -27.96 18.13 -12.17
N VAL A 209 -26.90 17.34 -12.34
CA VAL A 209 -25.77 17.65 -13.21
C VAL A 209 -25.61 16.49 -14.20
N PRO A 210 -26.44 16.43 -15.26
CA PRO A 210 -26.32 15.38 -16.26
C PRO A 210 -24.93 15.41 -16.89
N PHE A 211 -24.32 14.24 -17.05
CA PHE A 211 -22.99 14.12 -17.64
C PHE A 211 -23.03 13.24 -18.88
N ARG A 212 -22.86 13.86 -20.05
CA ARG A 212 -22.86 13.20 -21.35
C ARG A 212 -21.57 13.46 -22.09
N HIS A 213 -21.03 14.66 -21.96
CA HIS A 213 -19.73 15.05 -22.50
C HIS A 213 -18.93 15.88 -21.51
N ASP A 214 -17.62 15.94 -21.72
CA ASP A 214 -16.66 16.54 -20.80
C ASP A 214 -16.95 18.03 -20.51
N GLY A 215 -17.53 18.75 -21.48
CA GLY A 215 -17.95 20.15 -21.32
C GLY A 215 -19.07 20.39 -20.30
N ASP A 216 -19.80 19.35 -19.89
CA ASP A 216 -20.96 19.50 -18.97
C ASP A 216 -20.54 19.93 -17.55
N LEU A 217 -19.29 19.67 -17.17
CA LEU A 217 -18.75 20.06 -15.86
C LEU A 217 -18.01 21.39 -15.88
N GLU A 218 -17.83 22.05 -17.03
CA GLU A 218 -17.13 23.32 -17.07
C GLU A 218 -17.86 24.38 -16.22
N GLY A 219 -17.09 25.07 -15.37
CA GLY A 219 -17.59 26.03 -14.39
C GLY A 219 -18.27 25.42 -13.16
N ARG A 220 -18.35 24.09 -13.04
CA ARG A 220 -18.95 23.41 -11.89
C ARG A 220 -17.99 23.22 -10.74
N SER A 221 -18.57 23.13 -9.55
CA SER A 221 -17.89 22.77 -8.31
C SER A 221 -18.02 21.27 -8.07
N ILE A 222 -16.89 20.56 -8.11
CA ILE A 222 -16.82 19.10 -7.95
C ILE A 222 -16.11 18.78 -6.66
N CYS A 223 -16.64 17.86 -5.87
CA CYS A 223 -15.97 17.37 -4.66
C CYS A 223 -15.35 15.99 -4.89
N ARG A 224 -14.10 15.84 -4.42
CA ARG A 224 -13.43 14.54 -4.28
C ARG A 224 -12.47 14.59 -3.09
N PRO A 225 -12.44 13.57 -2.20
CA PRO A 225 -11.58 13.58 -1.02
C PRO A 225 -10.09 13.83 -1.34
N ALA A 226 -9.38 14.45 -0.40
CA ALA A 226 -7.97 14.81 -0.56
C ALA A 226 -7.03 13.60 -0.74
N GLY A 227 -7.40 12.43 -0.21
CA GLY A 227 -6.61 11.20 -0.34
C GLY A 227 -6.81 10.45 -1.66
N PHE A 228 -7.81 10.81 -2.46
CA PHE A 228 -8.15 10.09 -3.70
C PHE A 228 -7.30 10.63 -4.86
N ALA A 229 -7.03 9.80 -5.87
CA ALA A 229 -6.31 10.27 -7.03
C ALA A 229 -7.18 11.22 -7.87
N THR A 230 -6.54 12.05 -8.69
CA THR A 230 -7.22 13.04 -9.55
C THR A 230 -6.78 12.97 -11.01
N HIS A 231 -5.93 12.00 -11.36
CA HIS A 231 -5.35 11.89 -12.70
C HIS A 231 -6.43 11.67 -13.76
N ASP A 232 -7.43 10.84 -13.43
CA ASP A 232 -8.61 10.55 -14.24
C ASP A 232 -9.48 11.78 -14.58
N LEU A 233 -9.38 12.87 -13.80
CA LEU A 233 -10.10 14.12 -14.09
C LEU A 233 -9.45 14.95 -15.21
N ASP A 234 -8.19 14.65 -15.54
CA ASP A 234 -7.42 15.33 -16.58
C ASP A 234 -7.10 14.44 -17.81
N GLU A 235 -7.57 13.20 -17.82
CA GLU A 235 -7.34 12.24 -18.91
C GLU A 235 -8.08 12.56 -20.22
N GLY A 236 -7.62 11.95 -21.32
CA GLY A 236 -8.32 11.99 -22.61
C GLY A 236 -8.41 13.39 -23.23
N GLY A 237 -7.54 14.32 -22.83
CA GLY A 237 -7.54 15.71 -23.30
C GLY A 237 -8.54 16.63 -22.59
N ARG A 238 -9.21 16.15 -21.54
CA ARG A 238 -10.22 16.90 -20.79
C ARG A 238 -9.62 18.03 -19.96
N ASN A 239 -8.55 17.73 -19.22
CA ASN A 239 -7.75 18.69 -18.46
C ASN A 239 -8.58 19.60 -17.54
N TRP A 240 -9.57 19.05 -16.83
CA TRP A 240 -10.47 19.85 -16.00
C TRP A 240 -9.76 20.62 -14.88
N ILE A 241 -8.81 20.00 -14.20
CA ILE A 241 -8.05 20.60 -13.11
C ILE A 241 -6.92 21.43 -13.69
N ARG A 242 -6.11 20.84 -14.57
CA ARG A 242 -4.94 21.51 -15.16
C ARG A 242 -5.31 22.85 -15.83
N ASP A 243 -6.39 22.86 -16.60
CA ASP A 243 -6.82 24.05 -17.35
C ASP A 243 -7.84 24.90 -16.55
N HIS A 244 -8.05 24.62 -15.26
CA HIS A 244 -8.96 25.33 -14.35
C HIS A 244 -10.42 25.42 -14.85
N LYS A 245 -10.88 24.37 -15.55
CA LYS A 245 -12.25 24.30 -16.08
C LYS A 245 -13.28 23.96 -15.02
N ILE A 246 -12.87 23.36 -13.89
CA ILE A 246 -13.73 23.05 -12.74
C ILE A 246 -13.13 23.64 -11.46
N SER A 247 -13.97 23.80 -10.43
CA SER A 247 -13.51 24.05 -9.06
C SER A 247 -13.50 22.72 -8.29
N LEU A 248 -12.33 22.22 -7.89
CA LEU A 248 -12.21 20.97 -7.14
C LEU A 248 -12.11 21.23 -5.63
N ILE A 249 -13.09 20.76 -4.86
CA ILE A 249 -13.14 20.85 -3.41
C ILE A 249 -12.69 19.51 -2.81
N ARG A 250 -11.74 19.54 -1.87
CA ARG A 250 -11.06 18.32 -1.37
C ARG A 250 -11.06 18.21 0.15
N PRO A 251 -12.21 17.86 0.79
CA PRO A 251 -12.24 17.58 2.21
C PRO A 251 -11.54 16.25 2.53
N ARG A 252 -11.49 15.88 3.82
CA ARG A 252 -10.74 14.70 4.25
C ARG A 252 -11.45 13.39 3.93
N SER A 253 -12.78 13.35 4.08
CA SER A 253 -13.57 12.12 3.94
C SER A 253 -14.57 12.17 2.78
N VAL A 254 -15.07 10.98 2.40
CA VAL A 254 -16.16 10.85 1.43
C VAL A 254 -17.44 11.48 1.98
N GLN A 255 -17.73 11.25 3.27
CA GLN A 255 -18.90 11.76 3.96
C GLN A 255 -18.94 13.29 3.95
N ASP A 256 -17.79 13.96 4.14
CA ASP A 256 -17.70 15.42 4.03
C ASP A 256 -18.10 15.91 2.63
N CYS A 257 -17.69 15.20 1.57
CA CYS A 257 -18.07 15.55 0.20
C CYS A 257 -19.59 15.44 -0.02
N PHE A 258 -20.21 14.37 0.47
CA PHE A 258 -21.66 14.20 0.36
C PHE A 258 -22.44 15.17 1.26
N GLN A 259 -21.88 15.57 2.41
CA GLN A 259 -22.45 16.63 3.23
C GLN A 259 -22.45 17.96 2.47
N LEU A 260 -21.32 18.39 1.92
CA LEU A 260 -21.21 19.60 1.10
C LEU A 260 -22.16 19.57 -0.10
N LEU A 261 -22.32 18.41 -0.75
CA LEU A 261 -23.28 18.24 -1.83
C LEU A 261 -24.72 18.42 -1.33
N SER A 262 -25.08 17.80 -0.21
CA SER A 262 -26.42 17.90 0.38
C SER A 262 -26.79 19.34 0.79
N GLU A 263 -25.79 20.14 1.16
CA GLU A 263 -25.89 21.55 1.53
C GLU A 263 -25.90 22.47 0.30
N GLY A 264 -25.56 21.96 -0.89
CA GLY A 264 -25.47 22.74 -2.14
C GLY A 264 -24.21 23.57 -2.26
N MET A 265 -23.19 23.27 -1.47
CA MET A 265 -21.87 23.91 -1.52
C MET A 265 -21.01 23.43 -2.70
N VAL A 266 -21.34 22.25 -3.23
CA VAL A 266 -20.77 21.70 -4.47
C VAL A 266 -21.90 21.23 -5.39
N ASP A 267 -21.65 21.25 -6.71
CA ASP A 267 -22.61 20.82 -7.72
C ASP A 267 -22.67 19.29 -7.84
N ALA A 268 -21.53 18.60 -7.68
CA ALA A 268 -21.44 17.15 -7.75
C ALA A 268 -20.28 16.58 -6.92
N VAL A 269 -20.37 15.30 -6.58
CA VAL A 269 -19.27 14.49 -6.02
C VAL A 269 -18.79 13.52 -7.09
N ALA A 270 -17.48 13.41 -7.30
CA ALA A 270 -16.88 12.48 -8.26
C ALA A 270 -16.07 11.41 -7.51
N VAL A 271 -16.61 10.21 -7.39
CA VAL A 271 -15.97 9.05 -6.73
C VAL A 271 -16.36 7.75 -7.45
N ASN A 272 -15.68 6.65 -7.16
CA ASN A 272 -16.07 5.34 -7.69
C ASN A 272 -17.49 4.96 -7.23
N GLU A 273 -18.19 4.19 -8.06
CA GLU A 273 -19.61 3.86 -7.86
C GLU A 273 -19.89 3.16 -6.52
N PHE A 274 -18.96 2.32 -6.06
CA PHE A 274 -19.11 1.54 -4.83
C PHE A 274 -19.02 2.44 -3.60
N THR A 275 -17.95 3.24 -3.52
CA THR A 275 -17.74 4.21 -2.44
C THR A 275 -18.87 5.23 -2.37
N GLY A 276 -19.30 5.76 -3.51
CA GLY A 276 -20.36 6.76 -3.54
C GLY A 276 -21.72 6.21 -3.11
N ARG A 277 -22.11 5.01 -3.58
CA ARG A 277 -23.37 4.37 -3.16
C ARG A 277 -23.36 3.93 -1.71
N ALA A 278 -22.23 3.43 -1.21
CA ALA A 278 -22.07 3.11 0.21
C ALA A 278 -22.29 4.35 1.08
N ALA A 279 -21.66 5.47 0.73
CA ALA A 279 -21.84 6.74 1.43
C ALA A 279 -23.29 7.24 1.40
N LEU A 280 -23.99 7.13 0.26
CA LEU A 280 -25.41 7.49 0.17
C LEU A 280 -26.28 6.70 1.14
N ARG A 281 -26.03 5.38 1.26
CA ARG A 281 -26.78 4.52 2.17
C ARG A 281 -26.46 4.84 3.63
N GLU A 282 -25.19 4.90 3.98
CA GLU A 282 -24.73 5.17 5.36
C GLU A 282 -25.23 6.52 5.88
N MET A 283 -25.27 7.53 5.00
CA MET A 283 -25.72 8.87 5.36
C MET A 283 -27.24 9.08 5.17
N GLY A 284 -27.98 8.09 4.67
CA GLY A 284 -29.41 8.21 4.40
C GLY A 284 -29.75 9.28 3.34
N LEU A 285 -28.91 9.41 2.30
CA LEU A 285 -29.01 10.46 1.28
C LEU A 285 -29.62 9.99 -0.05
N ALA A 286 -30.00 8.72 -0.17
CA ALA A 286 -30.51 8.12 -1.42
C ALA A 286 -31.74 8.84 -2.01
N ASP A 287 -32.62 9.41 -1.17
CA ASP A 287 -33.80 10.14 -1.65
C ASP A 287 -33.48 11.57 -2.15
N ARG A 288 -32.29 12.08 -1.84
CA ARG A 288 -31.90 13.49 -2.11
C ARG A 288 -30.82 13.60 -3.17
N ILE A 289 -30.04 12.55 -3.39
CA ILE A 289 -28.89 12.52 -4.27
C ILE A 289 -29.07 11.37 -5.26
N ARG A 290 -28.86 11.65 -6.53
CA ARG A 290 -28.88 10.67 -7.63
C ARG A 290 -27.48 10.37 -8.10
N VAL A 291 -27.35 9.22 -8.74
CA VAL A 291 -26.17 8.82 -9.52
C VAL A 291 -26.41 9.21 -10.98
N GLU A 292 -25.45 9.88 -11.60
CA GLU A 292 -25.49 10.24 -13.01
C GLU A 292 -24.90 9.09 -13.85
N GLU A 293 -25.76 8.14 -14.22
CA GLU A 293 -25.36 6.87 -14.84
C GLU A 293 -25.24 6.93 -16.37
N ALA A 294 -25.60 8.07 -16.99
CA ALA A 294 -25.59 8.19 -18.45
C ALA A 294 -24.21 7.95 -19.07
N ARG A 295 -23.15 8.34 -18.36
CA ARG A 295 -21.75 8.12 -18.75
C ARG A 295 -20.86 8.17 -17.50
N PRO A 296 -19.89 7.26 -17.34
CA PRO A 296 -18.89 7.39 -16.29
C PRO A 296 -17.90 8.53 -16.60
N VAL A 297 -17.38 9.16 -15.55
CA VAL A 297 -16.31 10.16 -15.65
C VAL A 297 -15.06 9.53 -16.26
N SER A 298 -14.73 8.33 -15.77
CA SER A 298 -13.56 7.52 -16.12
C SER A 298 -13.80 6.06 -15.75
N LEU A 299 -13.02 5.17 -16.38
CA LEU A 299 -12.88 3.78 -15.97
C LEU A 299 -11.50 3.66 -15.34
N VAL A 300 -11.45 3.25 -14.08
CA VAL A 300 -10.20 3.19 -13.31
C VAL A 300 -9.94 1.75 -12.92
N THR A 301 -8.73 1.29 -13.16
CA THR A 301 -8.29 -0.06 -12.82
C THR A 301 -7.50 -0.07 -11.52
N LEU A 302 -7.77 -1.08 -10.69
CA LEU A 302 -7.03 -1.37 -9.47
C LEU A 302 -5.95 -2.42 -9.75
N HIS A 303 -4.76 -2.22 -9.20
CA HIS A 303 -3.59 -3.05 -9.45
C HIS A 303 -2.86 -3.39 -8.15
N ALA A 304 -2.10 -4.48 -8.19
CA ALA A 304 -1.00 -4.66 -7.27
C ALA A 304 0.23 -3.93 -7.81
N VAL A 305 1.03 -3.39 -6.90
CA VAL A 305 2.26 -2.65 -7.23
C VAL A 305 3.46 -3.22 -6.48
N VAL A 306 4.60 -3.20 -7.14
CA VAL A 306 5.90 -3.54 -6.56
C VAL A 306 6.90 -2.45 -6.94
N ALA A 307 7.74 -2.00 -6.02
CA ALA A 307 8.74 -0.99 -6.36
C ALA A 307 9.67 -1.50 -7.46
N ARG A 308 10.00 -0.66 -8.46
CA ARG A 308 10.94 -1.02 -9.52
C ARG A 308 12.34 -1.29 -9.00
N SER A 309 12.70 -0.71 -7.85
CA SER A 309 13.95 -0.98 -7.13
C SER A 309 13.99 -2.38 -6.49
N HIS A 310 12.86 -3.07 -6.38
CA HIS A 310 12.78 -4.38 -5.75
C HIS A 310 13.49 -5.45 -6.60
N PRO A 311 14.49 -6.17 -6.05
CA PRO A 311 15.32 -7.09 -6.84
C PRO A 311 14.55 -8.27 -7.47
N GLN A 312 13.38 -8.61 -6.92
CA GLN A 312 12.49 -9.64 -7.45
C GLN A 312 11.16 -9.07 -8.00
N GLY A 313 11.07 -7.74 -8.19
CA GLY A 313 9.80 -7.07 -8.48
C GLY A 313 9.13 -7.54 -9.77
N GLU A 314 9.89 -7.65 -10.85
CA GLU A 314 9.37 -8.19 -12.12
C GLU A 314 8.89 -9.64 -11.98
N GLN A 315 9.61 -10.46 -11.22
CA GLN A 315 9.24 -11.85 -10.97
C GLN A 315 7.95 -11.95 -10.15
N MET A 316 7.77 -11.09 -9.15
CA MET A 316 6.56 -11.04 -8.32
C MET A 316 5.33 -10.61 -9.13
N ILE A 317 5.46 -9.57 -9.96
CA ILE A 317 4.38 -9.14 -10.86
C ILE A 317 4.04 -10.25 -11.87
N ALA A 318 5.04 -10.87 -12.48
CA ALA A 318 4.83 -11.97 -13.42
C ALA A 318 4.11 -13.17 -12.75
N ALA A 319 4.52 -13.53 -11.53
CA ALA A 319 3.91 -14.61 -10.76
C ALA A 319 2.45 -14.33 -10.39
N LEU A 320 2.12 -13.10 -10.00
CA LEU A 320 0.75 -12.68 -9.74
C LEU A 320 -0.10 -12.72 -11.02
N ASN A 321 0.41 -12.18 -12.13
CA ASN A 321 -0.30 -12.14 -13.40
C ASN A 321 -0.56 -13.56 -13.95
N GLU A 322 0.40 -14.47 -13.80
CA GLU A 322 0.21 -15.89 -14.14
C GLU A 322 -0.95 -16.50 -13.32
N GLY A 323 -0.96 -16.24 -12.01
CA GLY A 323 -2.04 -16.68 -11.13
C GLY A 323 -3.40 -16.08 -11.51
N LEU A 324 -3.43 -14.78 -11.81
CA LEU A 324 -4.63 -14.05 -12.22
C LEU A 324 -5.20 -14.61 -13.53
N ALA A 325 -4.34 -14.91 -14.52
CA ALA A 325 -4.76 -15.53 -15.77
C ALA A 325 -5.41 -16.91 -15.55
N ARG A 326 -4.85 -17.74 -14.66
CA ARG A 326 -5.39 -19.06 -14.32
C ARG A 326 -6.79 -18.97 -13.70
N ILE A 327 -6.97 -18.09 -12.71
CA ILE A 327 -8.27 -17.93 -12.03
C ILE A 327 -9.34 -17.29 -12.93
N ARG A 328 -8.93 -16.53 -13.95
CA ARG A 328 -9.84 -16.02 -14.99
C ARG A 328 -10.27 -17.12 -15.95
N GLN A 329 -9.35 -18.01 -16.31
CA GLN A 329 -9.60 -19.10 -17.24
C GLN A 329 -10.53 -20.18 -16.64
N ASP A 330 -10.39 -20.47 -15.33
CA ASP A 330 -11.18 -21.51 -14.66
C ASP A 330 -12.51 -21.02 -14.06
N GLY A 331 -12.81 -19.72 -14.18
CA GLY A 331 -14.04 -19.10 -13.66
C GLY A 331 -13.98 -18.69 -12.18
N THR A 332 -12.88 -18.96 -11.47
CA THR A 332 -12.71 -18.61 -10.06
C THR A 332 -12.81 -17.10 -9.83
N TYR A 333 -12.21 -16.29 -10.72
CA TYR A 333 -12.27 -14.83 -10.65
C TYR A 333 -13.72 -14.33 -10.65
N GLN A 334 -14.54 -14.80 -11.59
CA GLN A 334 -15.94 -14.40 -11.74
C GLN A 334 -16.78 -14.82 -10.54
N ARG A 335 -16.48 -15.99 -9.94
CA ARG A 335 -17.15 -16.44 -8.72
C ARG A 335 -16.81 -15.55 -7.52
N ILE A 336 -15.53 -15.17 -7.35
CA ILE A 336 -15.10 -14.26 -6.29
C ILE A 336 -15.81 -12.92 -6.46
N VAL A 337 -15.61 -12.27 -7.62
CA VAL A 337 -16.22 -10.97 -7.90
C VAL A 337 -17.75 -11.03 -7.76
N GLY A 338 -18.40 -12.04 -8.32
CA GLY A 338 -19.85 -12.21 -8.22
C GLY A 338 -20.35 -12.34 -6.79
N GLN A 339 -19.64 -13.07 -5.92
CA GLN A 339 -20.00 -13.22 -4.51
C GLN A 339 -19.90 -11.88 -3.75
N HIS A 340 -18.81 -11.15 -3.95
CA HIS A 340 -18.60 -9.85 -3.32
C HIS A 340 -19.58 -8.78 -3.81
N LEU A 341 -19.84 -8.75 -5.12
CA LEU A 341 -20.83 -7.84 -5.69
C LEU A 341 -22.24 -8.17 -5.21
N ALA A 342 -22.63 -9.45 -5.16
CA ALA A 342 -23.93 -9.85 -4.63
C ALA A 342 -24.12 -9.33 -3.19
N LEU A 343 -23.13 -9.52 -2.31
CA LEU A 343 -23.18 -8.99 -0.94
C LEU A 343 -23.28 -7.46 -0.89
N PHE A 344 -22.55 -6.75 -1.76
CA PHE A 344 -22.61 -5.31 -1.82
C PHE A 344 -23.97 -4.79 -2.27
N TRP A 345 -24.58 -5.41 -3.28
CA TRP A 345 -25.85 -5.00 -3.88
C TRP A 345 -27.08 -5.50 -3.11
N GLU A 346 -27.03 -6.66 -2.45
CA GLU A 346 -28.10 -7.13 -1.54
C GLU A 346 -28.25 -6.22 -0.32
N GLY A 347 -27.19 -5.51 0.06
CA GLY A 347 -27.21 -4.48 1.10
C GLY A 347 -27.63 -3.08 0.62
N GLN A 348 -28.19 -2.92 -0.59
CA GLN A 348 -28.70 -1.63 -1.10
C GLN A 348 -30.20 -1.42 -0.86
#